data_AF-A0AAE9L761-F1
#
_entry.id   AF-A0AAE9L761-F1
#
_cell.length_a   1.000
_cell.length_b   1.000
_cell.length_c   1.000
_cell.angle_alpha   90.00
_cell.angle_beta   90.00
_cell.angle_gamma   90.00
#
_symmetry.space_group_name_H-M   'P 1'
#
loop_
_entity.id
_entity.type
_entity.pdbx_description
1 polymer ?
#
loop_
_entity_poly.entity_id
_entity_poly.type
_entity_poly.pdbx_seq_one_letter_code
_entity_poly.pdbx_strand_id
1 'polypeptide(L)'
;MIGHIYFNQTVSFEFLTWEIGYIFNPRYYGNGYATEASRRVLQYGFEELKAHRIIAMCNPENASSFGALVDAKRRSPYQESIFL
;
A
#
# COMPACT_ATOMS: atom_id res chain seq x y z
N MET A 1 11.04 7.50 15.13
CA MET A 1 10.55 6.85 13.89
C MET A 1 9.50 5.81 14.27
N ILE A 2 8.31 5.85 13.67
CA ILE A 2 7.15 4.99 14.07
C ILE A 2 6.92 3.78 13.14
N GLY A 3 7.57 3.78 11.99
CA GLY A 3 7.49 2.74 10.98
C GLY A 3 8.28 3.12 9.73
N HIS A 4 8.23 2.25 8.73
CA HIS A 4 8.82 2.44 7.42
C HIS A 4 7.81 2.01 6.35
N ILE A 5 7.72 2.76 5.27
CA ILE A 5 6.93 2.43 4.09
C ILE A 5 7.88 2.41 2.90
N TYR A 6 7.80 1.36 2.08
CA TYR A 6 8.56 1.26 0.85
C TYR A 6 7.61 1.23 -0.34
N PHE A 7 8.07 1.85 -1.42
CA PHE A 7 7.33 1.92 -2.67
C PHE A 7 8.33 1.86 -3.82
N ASN A 8 8.26 0.78 -4.60
CA ASN A 8 9.25 0.51 -5.65
C ASN A 8 8.57 -0.04 -6.90
N GLN A 9 9.12 0.32 -8.06
CA GLN A 9 8.68 -0.23 -9.32
C GLN A 9 9.23 -1.66 -9.49
N THR A 10 8.40 -2.59 -9.91
CA THR A 10 8.82 -3.95 -10.27
C THR A 10 9.49 -3.91 -11.66
N VAL A 11 10.48 -4.78 -11.87
CA VAL A 11 11.36 -4.79 -13.06
C VAL A 11 10.61 -5.02 -14.39
N SER A 12 9.38 -5.52 -14.34
CA SER A 12 8.52 -5.69 -15.52
C SER A 12 8.01 -4.34 -16.03
N PHE A 13 8.85 -3.65 -16.82
CA PHE A 13 8.52 -2.40 -17.50
C PHE A 13 7.23 -2.48 -18.33
N GLU A 14 6.87 -3.66 -18.84
CA GLU A 14 5.65 -3.87 -19.64
C GLU A 14 4.35 -3.65 -18.87
N PHE A 15 4.35 -3.67 -17.53
CA PHE A 15 3.11 -3.57 -16.74
C PHE A 15 3.05 -2.36 -15.80
N LEU A 16 4.04 -1.45 -15.82
CA LEU A 16 4.14 -0.27 -14.94
C LEU A 16 3.66 -0.57 -13.50
N THR A 17 4.07 -1.73 -13.00
CA THR A 17 3.59 -2.26 -11.72
C THR A 17 4.51 -1.79 -10.61
N TRP A 18 3.90 -1.30 -9.55
CA TRP A 18 4.59 -0.88 -8.35
C TRP A 18 4.21 -1.77 -7.19
N GLU A 19 5.12 -1.93 -6.26
CA GLU A 19 4.91 -2.65 -5.02
C GLU A 19 4.96 -1.66 -3.86
N ILE A 20 3.99 -1.79 -2.95
CA ILE A 20 3.97 -1.10 -1.66
C ILE A 20 4.05 -2.11 -0.54
N GLY A 21 4.86 -1.80 0.47
CA GLY A 21 4.80 -2.50 1.75
C GLY A 21 5.25 -1.62 2.90
N TYR A 22 4.93 -2.05 4.11
CA TYR A 22 5.21 -1.25 5.30
C TYR A 22 5.46 -2.12 6.52
N ILE A 23 6.21 -1.56 7.45
CA ILE A 23 6.45 -2.12 8.78
C ILE A 23 6.25 -0.98 9.77
N PHE A 24 5.25 -1.08 10.65
CA PHE A 24 5.00 -0.11 11.72
C PHE A 24 5.27 -0.74 13.08
N ASN A 25 5.66 0.08 14.04
CA ASN A 25 5.84 -0.39 15.41
C ASN A 25 4.46 -0.70 16.04
N PRO A 26 4.26 -1.91 16.60
CA PRO A 26 2.99 -2.33 17.21
C PRO A 26 2.41 -1.37 18.26
N ARG A 27 3.27 -0.60 18.95
CA ARG A 27 2.86 0.41 19.93
C ARG A 27 1.96 1.50 19.35
N TYR A 28 1.99 1.70 18.03
CA TYR A 28 1.22 2.71 17.32
C TYR A 28 0.07 2.13 16.49
N TYR A 29 -0.20 0.82 16.62
CA TYR A 29 -1.36 0.20 15.97
C TYR A 29 -2.68 0.79 16.49
N GLY A 30 -3.74 0.69 15.70
CA GLY A 30 -5.05 1.24 16.04
C GLY A 30 -5.20 2.76 15.88
N ASN A 31 -4.11 3.50 15.61
CA ASN A 31 -4.13 4.95 15.42
C ASN A 31 -4.31 5.39 13.96
N GLY A 32 -4.40 4.46 13.00
CA GLY A 32 -4.63 4.77 11.58
C GLY A 32 -3.42 5.24 10.78
N TYR A 33 -2.23 5.40 11.38
CA TYR A 33 -1.02 5.88 10.69
C TYR A 33 -0.63 5.04 9.46
N ALA A 34 -0.72 3.71 9.56
CA ALA A 34 -0.38 2.83 8.44
C ALA A 34 -1.33 3.05 7.25
N THR A 35 -2.62 3.23 7.54
CA THR A 35 -3.65 3.51 6.53
C THR A 35 -3.44 4.87 5.88
N GLU A 36 -3.19 5.92 6.68
CA GLU A 36 -2.95 7.27 6.17
C GLU A 36 -1.71 7.34 5.28
N ALA A 37 -0.60 6.78 5.75
CA ALA A 37 0.64 6.70 4.99
C ALA A 37 0.45 5.93 3.68
N SER A 38 -0.18 4.75 3.75
CA SER A 38 -0.45 3.94 2.56
C SER A 38 -1.32 4.67 1.55
N ARG A 39 -2.36 5.39 2.01
CA ARG A 39 -3.22 6.19 1.14
C ARG A 39 -2.44 7.25 0.38
N ARG A 40 -1.55 7.97 1.06
CA ARG A 40 -0.77 9.04 0.44
C ARG A 40 0.23 8.50 -0.59
N VAL A 41 0.85 7.35 -0.31
CA VAL A 41 1.76 6.67 -1.24
C VAL A 41 1.00 6.14 -2.46
N LEU A 42 -0.16 5.53 -2.27
CA LEU A 42 -1.02 5.09 -3.38
C LEU A 42 -1.43 6.26 -4.27
N GLN A 43 -1.85 7.37 -3.67
CA GLN A 43 -2.18 8.59 -4.40
C GLN A 43 -0.99 9.06 -5.25
N TYR A 44 0.20 9.12 -4.66
CA TYR A 44 1.43 9.47 -5.39
C TYR A 44 1.72 8.50 -6.55
N GLY A 45 1.56 7.19 -6.34
CA GLY A 45 1.74 6.18 -7.37
C GLY A 45 0.82 6.36 -8.58
N PHE A 46 -0.46 6.66 -8.36
CA PHE A 46 -1.42 6.85 -9.46
C PHE A 46 -1.36 8.23 -10.11
N GLU A 47 -1.27 9.29 -9.30
CA GLU A 47 -1.37 10.66 -9.79
C GLU A 47 -0.07 11.13 -10.43
N GLU A 48 1.07 10.90 -9.79
CA GLU A 48 2.37 11.43 -10.22
C GLU A 48 3.12 10.40 -11.08
N LEU A 49 3.21 9.16 -10.61
CA LEU A 49 3.99 8.11 -11.27
C LEU A 49 3.23 7.38 -12.38
N LYS A 50 1.93 7.68 -12.54
CA LYS A 50 1.03 7.04 -13.52
C LYS A 50 1.11 5.52 -13.48
N ALA A 51 1.25 4.95 -12.28
CA ALA A 51 1.29 3.51 -12.07
C ALA A 51 0.04 2.88 -12.67
N HIS A 52 0.22 1.83 -13.48
CA HIS A 52 -0.90 1.07 -14.02
C HIS A 52 -1.48 0.15 -12.94
N ARG A 53 -0.63 -0.34 -12.03
CA ARG A 53 -1.00 -1.29 -10.98
C ARG A 53 -0.13 -1.09 -9.75
N ILE A 54 -0.70 -1.23 -8.54
CA ILE A 54 0.04 -1.18 -7.28
C ILE A 54 -0.27 -2.40 -6.41
N ILE A 55 0.64 -3.36 -6.36
CA ILE A 55 0.48 -4.58 -5.55
C ILE A 55 0.94 -4.37 -4.11
N ALA A 56 0.32 -5.04 -3.16
CA ALA A 56 0.71 -5.01 -1.76
C ALA A 56 0.66 -6.42 -1.18
N MET A 57 1.82 -6.96 -0.81
CA MET A 57 1.88 -8.27 -0.16
C MET A 57 1.71 -8.10 1.35
N CYS A 58 0.76 -8.83 1.92
CA CYS A 58 0.56 -8.90 3.36
C CYS A 58 0.65 -10.34 3.83
N ASN A 59 1.38 -10.58 4.93
CA ASN A 59 1.28 -11.87 5.60
C ASN A 59 -0.16 -12.02 6.14
N PRO A 60 -0.94 -13.05 5.72
CA PRO A 60 -2.31 -13.25 6.19
C PRO A 60 -2.42 -13.45 7.71
N GLU A 61 -1.34 -13.87 8.37
CA GLU A 61 -1.29 -13.96 9.84
C GLU A 61 -1.26 -12.59 10.53
N ASN A 62 -0.98 -11.51 9.79
CA ASN A 62 -1.01 -10.15 10.29
C ASN A 62 -2.35 -9.49 9.96
N ALA A 63 -3.37 -9.79 10.78
CA ALA A 63 -4.72 -9.27 10.64
C ALA A 63 -4.78 -7.72 10.57
N SER A 64 -3.84 -7.03 11.23
CA SER A 64 -3.78 -5.56 11.24
C SER A 64 -3.33 -4.97 9.90
N SER A 65 -2.36 -5.61 9.24
CA SER A 65 -1.91 -5.19 7.91
C SER A 65 -2.94 -5.51 6.82
N PHE A 66 -3.62 -6.65 6.94
CA PHE A 66 -4.71 -7.03 6.03
C PHE A 66 -5.85 -6.00 6.07
N GLY A 67 -6.27 -5.59 7.27
CA GLY A 67 -7.34 -4.58 7.43
C GLY A 67 -7.01 -3.23 6.79
N ALA A 68 -5.77 -2.75 6.94
CA ALA A 68 -5.35 -1.48 6.36
C ALA A 68 -5.32 -1.52 4.82
N LEU A 69 -4.87 -2.62 4.23
CA LEU A 69 -4.85 -2.78 2.77
C LEU A 69 -6.25 -2.96 2.19
N VAL A 70 -7.14 -3.68 2.87
CA VAL A 70 -8.54 -3.83 2.46
C VAL A 70 -9.27 -2.48 2.50
N ASP A 71 -9.06 -1.68 3.54
CA ASP A 71 -9.65 -0.33 3.61
C ASP A 71 -9.09 0.59 2.52
N ALA A 72 -7.78 0.54 2.27
CA ALA A 72 -7.15 1.27 1.17
C ALA A 72 -7.72 0.87 -0.20
N LYS A 73 -7.93 -0.44 -0.44
CA LYS A 73 -8.59 -0.95 -1.66
C LYS A 73 -10.01 -0.46 -1.80
N ARG A 74 -10.81 -0.52 -0.72
CA ARG A 74 -12.24 -0.16 -0.76
C ARG A 74 -12.47 1.33 -1.04
N ARG A 75 -11.52 2.19 -0.68
CA ARG A 75 -11.61 3.65 -0.84
C ARG A 75 -10.84 4.18 -2.04
N SER A 76 -10.12 3.31 -2.76
CA SER A 76 -9.43 3.69 -3.98
C SER A 76 -10.44 3.82 -5.13
N PRO A 77 -10.46 4.93 -5.88
CA PRO A 77 -11.26 5.04 -7.11
C PRO A 77 -10.73 4.13 -8.23
N TYR A 78 -9.55 3.53 -8.06
CA TYR A 78 -8.90 2.68 -9.05
C TYR A 78 -9.24 1.20 -8.76
N GLN A 79 -10.33 0.68 -9.34
CA GLN A 79 -10.87 -0.67 -9.05
C GLN A 79 -9.89 -1.84 -9.24
N GLU A 80 -8.85 -1.69 -10.06
CA GLU A 80 -7.87 -2.73 -10.39
C GLU A 80 -6.50 -2.50 -9.73
N SER A 81 -6.42 -1.62 -8.73
CA SER A 81 -5.13 -1.13 -8.24
C SER A 81 -4.43 -2.10 -7.30
N ILE A 82 -5.12 -2.59 -6.27
CA ILE A 82 -4.52 -3.29 -5.12
C ILE A 82 -4.84 -4.79 -5.16
N PHE A 83 -3.81 -5.57 -5.45
CA PHE A 83 -3.81 -7.04 -5.37
C PHE A 83 -3.03 -7.46 -4.12
N LEU A 84 -3.67 -8.31 -3.31
CA LEU A 84 -3.15 -8.94 -2.10
C LEU A 84 -2.56 -10.30 -2.44
#